data_AF-A0A938KJG2-F1
#
_entry.id   AF-A0A938KJG2-F1
#
_cell.length_a   1.000
_cell.length_b   1.000
_cell.length_c   1.000
_cell.angle_alpha   90.00
_cell.angle_beta   90.00
_cell.angle_gamma   90.00
#
_symmetry.space_group_name_H-M   'P 1'
#
loop_
_entity.id
_entity.type
_entity.pdbx_description
1 polymer ?
#
loop_
_entity_poly.entity_id
_entity_poly.type
_entity_poly.pdbx_seq_one_letter_code
_entity_poly.pdbx_strand_id
1 'polypeptide(L)'
;MQPRRSPLISTGWLRPRPSAAAPGAEPLPGDSPAVRLFILSFAALFLELMVIRWVPSEVRLVAYYANLMLVSSFLGLGVGAILTARNWNLFRLFPVLLVLYVAMLLAARLTFLPGGTGEFRFGPGGTKALSYFTLVALFLLNAGLFVPLGEQIGVQFQRLPSLRAYTWDLTGSLAGTAVFGLFSFLHFSPAAGFAVVIALVLFASRGALRGWALLLYLVAFAAVFWSGRREPTWWSP
;
A
#
# COMPACT_ATOMS: atom_id res chain seq x y z
N MET A 1 -20.28 60.56 -34.06
CA MET A 1 -20.48 59.13 -33.75
C MET A 1 -19.16 58.55 -33.24
N GLN A 2 -19.02 58.37 -31.92
CA GLN A 2 -17.86 57.73 -31.29
C GLN A 2 -18.24 56.29 -30.91
N PRO A 3 -17.40 55.27 -31.16
CA PRO A 3 -17.71 53.92 -30.70
C PRO A 3 -17.41 53.78 -29.19
N ARG A 4 -18.42 53.31 -28.46
CA ARG A 4 -18.33 52.91 -27.04
C ARG A 4 -17.28 51.80 -26.89
N ARG A 5 -16.24 52.04 -26.07
CA ARG A 5 -15.40 50.98 -25.51
C ARG A 5 -16.14 50.32 -24.37
N SER A 6 -16.35 49.02 -24.45
CA SER A 6 -16.75 48.16 -23.34
C SER A 6 -15.56 47.98 -22.38
N PRO A 7 -15.72 48.14 -21.06
CA PRO A 7 -14.74 47.66 -20.10
C PRO A 7 -14.97 46.16 -19.89
N LEU A 8 -14.06 45.32 -20.41
CA LEU A 8 -14.03 43.91 -20.04
C LEU A 8 -13.64 43.79 -18.57
N ILE A 9 -14.51 43.09 -17.86
CA ILE A 9 -14.51 42.78 -16.44
C ILE A 9 -13.19 42.07 -16.07
N SER A 10 -12.36 42.72 -15.27
CA SER A 10 -11.23 42.09 -14.57
C SER A 10 -11.76 41.44 -13.29
N THR A 11 -12.31 40.23 -13.40
CA THR A 11 -12.73 39.46 -12.22
C THR A 11 -11.56 38.66 -11.67
N GLY A 12 -11.25 38.97 -10.41
CA GLY A 12 -10.10 38.49 -9.66
C GLY A 12 -10.10 36.97 -9.48
N TRP A 13 -9.01 36.36 -9.93
CA TRP A 13 -8.54 35.05 -9.47
C TRP A 13 -7.33 35.22 -8.53
N LEU A 14 -7.44 36.14 -7.57
CA LEU A 14 -6.52 36.19 -6.43
C LEU A 14 -6.85 35.04 -5.48
N ARG A 15 -6.38 33.84 -5.83
CA ARG A 15 -6.18 32.80 -4.81
C ARG A 15 -5.25 33.39 -3.75
N PRO A 16 -5.53 33.24 -2.45
CA PRO A 16 -4.59 33.65 -1.41
C PRO A 16 -3.25 32.96 -1.69
N ARG A 17 -2.18 33.75 -1.87
CA ARG A 17 -0.83 33.20 -1.89
C ARG A 17 -0.61 32.55 -0.51
N PRO A 18 -0.15 31.29 -0.43
CA PRO A 18 0.24 30.73 0.86
C PRO A 18 1.26 31.69 1.49
N SER A 19 1.03 32.08 2.75
CA SER A 19 1.92 32.98 3.48
C SER A 19 3.33 32.44 3.37
N ALA A 20 4.26 33.26 2.88
CA ALA A 20 5.68 32.93 2.87
C ALA A 20 6.07 32.49 4.29
N ALA A 21 6.42 31.21 4.43
CA ALA A 21 7.03 30.71 5.65
C ALA A 21 8.27 31.54 5.95
N ALA A 22 8.52 31.80 7.24
CA ALA A 22 9.62 32.62 7.71
C ALA A 22 10.96 32.21 7.04
N PRO A 23 11.74 33.17 6.50
CA PRO A 23 13.02 32.87 5.88
C PRO A 23 14.01 32.45 6.97
N GLY A 24 14.32 31.16 7.06
CA GLY A 24 15.37 30.66 7.97
C GLY A 24 15.18 29.24 8.51
N ALA A 25 14.02 28.61 8.35
CA ALA A 25 13.89 27.18 8.66
C ALA A 25 14.32 26.36 7.42
N GLU A 26 15.60 26.01 7.34
CA GLU A 26 16.05 24.89 6.51
C GLU A 26 15.14 23.69 6.83
N PRO A 27 14.35 23.18 5.86
CA PRO A 27 13.56 21.99 6.10
C PRO A 27 14.55 20.88 6.45
N LEU A 28 14.40 20.28 7.64
CA LEU A 28 15.18 19.10 7.98
C LEU A 28 15.09 18.11 6.80
N PRO A 29 16.18 17.45 6.37
CA PRO A 29 16.22 16.64 5.14
C PRO A 29 15.13 15.58 5.01
N GLY A 30 14.48 15.23 6.13
CA GLY A 30 13.33 14.35 6.15
C GLY A 30 11.99 14.99 5.79
N ASP A 31 11.74 16.26 6.07
CA ASP A 31 10.38 16.85 6.03
C ASP A 31 9.91 17.30 4.65
N SER A 32 10.70 16.99 3.62
CA SER A 32 10.32 17.28 2.26
C SER A 32 9.13 16.40 1.84
N PRO A 33 8.05 17.00 1.30
CA PRO A 33 6.93 16.24 0.75
C PRO A 33 7.40 15.31 -0.39
N ALA A 34 8.50 15.66 -1.07
CA ALA A 34 9.14 14.85 -2.09
C ALA A 34 9.70 13.52 -1.57
N VAL A 35 10.48 13.53 -0.48
CA VAL A 35 11.02 12.30 0.12
C VAL A 35 9.91 11.43 0.68
N ARG A 36 8.90 12.03 1.33
CA ARG A 36 7.71 11.28 1.78
C ARG A 36 6.99 10.61 0.62
N LEU A 37 6.77 11.33 -0.47
CA LEU A 37 6.12 10.78 -1.67
C LEU A 37 6.94 9.62 -2.26
N PHE A 38 8.25 9.82 -2.46
CA PHE A 38 9.15 8.77 -2.94
C PHE A 38 9.07 7.49 -2.09
N ILE A 39 9.13 7.62 -0.76
CA ILE A 39 9.11 6.48 0.16
C ILE A 39 7.74 5.78 0.16
N LEU A 40 6.65 6.54 0.11
CA LEU A 40 5.31 5.97 0.07
C LEU A 40 5.04 5.24 -1.25
N SER A 41 5.43 5.82 -2.39
CA SER A 41 5.29 5.18 -3.69
C SER A 41 6.19 3.95 -3.83
N PHE A 42 7.42 4.01 -3.30
CA PHE A 42 8.30 2.85 -3.17
C PHE A 42 7.63 1.75 -2.33
N ALA A 43 7.14 2.09 -1.13
CA ALA A 43 6.57 1.12 -0.20
C ALA A 43 5.28 0.50 -0.75
N ALA A 44 4.43 1.30 -1.40
CA ALA A 44 3.22 0.82 -2.05
C ALA A 44 3.55 -0.19 -3.15
N LEU A 45 4.42 0.15 -4.09
CA LEU A 45 4.71 -0.74 -5.20
C LEU A 45 5.51 -1.99 -4.77
N PHE A 46 6.45 -1.83 -3.83
CA PHE A 46 7.16 -2.96 -3.23
C PHE A 46 6.18 -3.92 -2.55
N LEU A 47 5.23 -3.39 -1.76
CA LEU A 47 4.19 -4.17 -1.10
C LEU A 47 3.27 -4.85 -2.12
N GLU A 48 2.90 -4.16 -3.20
CA GLU A 48 2.06 -4.72 -4.27
C GLU A 48 2.72 -5.95 -4.91
N LEU A 49 3.98 -5.82 -5.33
CA LEU A 49 4.73 -6.93 -5.92
C LEU A 49 4.93 -8.07 -4.91
N MET A 50 5.20 -7.74 -3.64
CA MET A 50 5.32 -8.73 -2.58
C MET A 50 4.02 -9.52 -2.38
N VAL A 51 2.88 -8.83 -2.34
CA VAL A 51 1.56 -9.44 -2.18
C VAL A 51 1.20 -10.32 -3.37
N ILE A 52 1.45 -9.85 -4.60
CA ILE A 52 1.18 -10.63 -5.82
C ILE A 52 2.01 -11.91 -5.85
N ARG A 53 3.25 -11.88 -5.35
CA ARG A 53 4.12 -13.07 -5.27
C ARG A 53 3.75 -13.99 -4.10
N TRP A 54 3.43 -13.42 -2.95
CA TRP A 54 3.23 -14.18 -1.70
C TRP A 54 1.84 -14.79 -1.57
N VAL A 55 0.77 -14.03 -1.79
CA VAL A 55 -0.60 -14.50 -1.51
C VAL A 55 -0.98 -15.76 -2.31
N PRO A 56 -0.69 -15.86 -3.61
CA PRO A 56 -1.01 -17.07 -4.38
C PRO A 56 -0.28 -18.33 -3.89
N SER A 57 0.88 -18.19 -3.22
CA SER A 57 1.60 -19.34 -2.66
C SER A 57 0.96 -19.84 -1.37
N GLU A 58 0.33 -18.95 -0.59
CA GLU A 58 -0.33 -19.30 0.67
C GLU A 58 -1.76 -19.81 0.43
N VAL A 59 -2.45 -19.24 -0.56
CA VAL A 59 -3.84 -19.57 -0.88
C VAL A 59 -3.97 -19.87 -2.36
N ARG A 60 -3.88 -21.17 -2.72
CA ARG A 60 -3.96 -21.65 -4.12
C ARG A 60 -5.21 -21.16 -4.86
N LEU A 61 -6.31 -20.93 -4.14
CA LEU A 61 -7.54 -20.35 -4.72
C LEU A 61 -7.28 -18.99 -5.41
N VAL A 62 -6.42 -18.16 -4.83
CA VAL A 62 -6.05 -16.85 -5.40
C VAL A 62 -5.21 -17.02 -6.66
N ALA A 63 -4.40 -18.08 -6.77
CA ALA A 63 -3.56 -18.35 -7.95
C ALA A 63 -4.37 -18.59 -9.22
N TYR A 64 -5.62 -19.06 -9.12
CA TYR A 64 -6.52 -19.18 -10.28
C TYR A 64 -7.00 -17.83 -10.82
N TYR A 65 -6.87 -16.75 -10.04
CA TYR A 65 -7.28 -15.39 -10.38
C TYR A 65 -6.07 -14.45 -10.34
N ALA A 66 -5.11 -14.65 -11.25
CA ALA A 66 -3.79 -14.00 -11.23
C ALA A 66 -3.81 -12.47 -11.06
N ASN A 67 -4.82 -11.78 -11.60
CA ASN A 67 -4.92 -10.31 -11.55
C ASN A 67 -5.69 -9.78 -10.32
N LEU A 68 -6.22 -10.66 -9.45
CA LEU A 68 -7.07 -10.26 -8.33
C LEU A 68 -6.34 -9.30 -7.39
N MET A 69 -5.11 -9.65 -7.02
CA MET A 69 -4.32 -8.87 -6.07
C MET A 69 -3.88 -7.52 -6.66
N LEU A 70 -3.47 -7.50 -7.93
CA LEU A 70 -3.11 -6.28 -8.66
C LEU A 70 -4.30 -5.31 -8.76
N VAL A 71 -5.47 -5.80 -9.20
CA VAL A 71 -6.68 -4.96 -9.30
C VAL A 71 -7.10 -4.43 -7.93
N SER A 72 -7.00 -5.26 -6.90
CA SER A 72 -7.28 -4.89 -5.52
C SER A 72 -6.36 -3.77 -5.02
N SER A 73 -5.05 -3.87 -5.26
CA SER A 73 -4.06 -2.86 -4.87
C SER A 73 -4.30 -1.54 -5.61
N PHE A 74 -4.55 -1.57 -6.93
CA PHE A 74 -4.92 -0.36 -7.68
C PHE A 74 -6.21 0.28 -7.20
N LEU A 75 -7.24 -0.52 -6.89
CA LEU A 75 -8.48 -0.02 -6.30
C LEU A 75 -8.21 0.66 -4.96
N GLY A 76 -7.41 0.03 -4.10
CA GLY A 76 -7.05 0.58 -2.80
C GLY A 76 -6.32 1.93 -2.92
N LEU A 77 -5.29 2.00 -3.75
CA LEU A 77 -4.55 3.25 -4.00
C LEU A 77 -5.45 4.35 -4.59
N GLY A 78 -6.30 4.00 -5.56
CA GLY A 78 -7.25 4.95 -6.18
C GLY A 78 -8.30 5.48 -5.20
N VAL A 79 -8.91 4.60 -4.40
CA VAL A 79 -9.85 4.99 -3.34
C VAL A 79 -9.16 5.87 -2.30
N GLY A 80 -7.94 5.51 -1.88
CA GLY A 80 -7.12 6.34 -1.00
C GLY A 80 -6.89 7.74 -1.57
N ALA A 81 -6.49 7.83 -2.84
CA ALA A 81 -6.25 9.11 -3.51
C ALA A 81 -7.51 9.99 -3.55
N ILE A 82 -8.70 9.41 -3.80
CA ILE A 82 -9.98 10.14 -3.75
C ILE A 82 -10.27 10.63 -2.33
N LEU A 83 -10.02 9.80 -1.31
CA LEU A 83 -10.28 10.13 0.09
C LEU A 83 -9.34 11.19 0.67
N THR A 84 -8.25 11.53 -0.03
CA THR A 84 -7.32 12.63 0.33
C THR A 84 -8.07 13.92 0.68
N ALA A 85 -9.13 14.26 -0.06
CA ALA A 85 -9.90 15.48 0.17
C ALA A 85 -10.59 15.52 1.55
N ARG A 86 -10.78 14.35 2.19
CA ARG A 86 -11.54 14.20 3.44
C ARG A 86 -10.67 14.28 4.70
N ASN A 87 -9.34 14.28 4.58
CA ASN A 87 -8.37 14.40 5.68
C ASN A 87 -8.62 13.45 6.87
N TRP A 88 -9.04 12.22 6.62
CA TRP A 88 -9.40 11.26 7.67
C TRP A 88 -8.20 10.63 8.37
N ASN A 89 -6.99 10.80 7.82
CA ASN A 89 -5.75 10.23 8.38
C ASN A 89 -5.87 8.71 8.58
N LEU A 90 -6.33 8.03 7.52
CA LEU A 90 -6.48 6.57 7.44
C LEU A 90 -5.15 5.86 7.63
N PHE A 91 -4.02 6.56 7.49
CA PHE A 91 -2.69 6.07 7.82
C PHE A 91 -2.56 5.51 9.23
N ARG A 92 -3.36 5.99 10.18
CA ARG A 92 -3.42 5.42 11.54
C ARG A 92 -4.03 4.01 11.58
N LEU A 93 -4.88 3.66 10.63
CA LEU A 93 -5.52 2.35 10.54
C LEU A 93 -4.64 1.30 9.85
N PHE A 94 -3.58 1.72 9.15
CA PHE A 94 -2.66 0.81 8.46
C PHE A 94 -2.17 -0.38 9.31
N PRO A 95 -1.68 -0.22 10.56
CA PRO A 95 -1.28 -1.36 11.39
C PRO A 95 -2.42 -2.33 11.71
N VAL A 96 -3.64 -1.82 11.90
CA VAL A 96 -4.83 -2.67 12.14
C VAL A 96 -5.18 -3.46 10.89
N LEU A 97 -5.22 -2.78 9.73
CA LEU A 97 -5.50 -3.40 8.44
C LEU A 97 -4.46 -4.46 8.08
N LEU A 98 -3.19 -4.21 8.38
CA LEU A 98 -2.10 -5.17 8.19
C LEU A 98 -2.30 -6.44 9.03
N VAL A 99 -2.63 -6.30 10.31
CA VAL A 99 -2.91 -7.45 11.19
C VAL A 99 -4.13 -8.23 10.69
N LEU A 100 -5.22 -7.54 10.33
CA LEU A 100 -6.43 -8.19 9.81
C LEU A 100 -6.15 -8.94 8.50
N TYR A 101 -5.37 -8.34 7.61
CA TYR A 101 -4.97 -8.95 6.35
C TYR A 101 -4.13 -10.22 6.56
N VAL A 102 -3.09 -10.15 7.41
CA VAL A 102 -2.25 -11.30 7.76
C VAL A 102 -3.09 -12.39 8.44
N ALA A 103 -3.96 -12.03 9.39
CA ALA A 103 -4.82 -12.98 10.08
C ALA A 103 -5.77 -13.71 9.11
N MET A 104 -6.41 -12.97 8.21
CA MET A 104 -7.27 -13.54 7.17
C MET A 104 -6.49 -14.48 6.25
N LEU A 105 -5.28 -14.09 5.82
CA LEU A 105 -4.46 -14.90 4.95
C LEU A 105 -4.05 -16.21 5.62
N LEU A 106 -3.62 -16.17 6.89
CA LEU A 106 -3.28 -17.36 7.66
C LEU A 106 -4.49 -18.27 7.88
N ALA A 107 -5.67 -17.70 8.15
CA ALA A 107 -6.91 -18.47 8.27
C ALA A 107 -7.31 -19.15 6.94
N ALA A 108 -7.18 -18.43 5.83
CA ALA A 108 -7.41 -18.97 4.49
C ALA A 108 -6.42 -20.08 4.15
N ARG A 109 -5.12 -19.89 4.43
CA ARG A 109 -4.07 -20.92 4.28
C ARG A 109 -4.46 -22.21 4.99
N LEU A 110 -4.91 -22.12 6.25
CA LEU A 110 -5.33 -23.29 7.04
C LEU A 110 -6.56 -24.00 6.46
N THR A 111 -7.45 -23.27 5.81
CA THR A 111 -8.69 -23.81 5.24
C THR A 111 -8.44 -24.49 3.88
N PHE A 112 -7.46 -24.02 3.12
CA PHE A 112 -7.17 -24.46 1.75
C PHE A 112 -5.82 -25.21 1.61
N LEU A 113 -5.31 -25.80 2.70
CA LEU A 113 -4.10 -26.65 2.68
C LEU A 113 -4.26 -27.83 1.68
N PRO A 114 -3.20 -28.17 0.91
CA PRO A 114 -3.24 -29.29 -0.01
C PRO A 114 -3.09 -30.61 0.76
N GLY A 115 -4.22 -31.28 1.04
CA GLY A 115 -4.24 -32.56 1.77
C GLY A 115 -5.08 -33.68 1.16
N GLY A 116 -5.71 -33.47 -0.01
CA GLY A 116 -6.60 -34.46 -0.62
C GLY A 116 -6.30 -34.72 -2.09
N THR A 117 -6.34 -35.99 -2.49
CA THR A 117 -6.08 -36.54 -3.84
C THR A 117 -7.09 -36.13 -4.92
N GLY A 118 -8.00 -35.20 -4.63
CA GLY A 118 -9.05 -34.73 -5.54
C GLY A 118 -8.89 -33.26 -5.90
N GLU A 119 -8.13 -32.97 -6.95
CA GLU A 119 -8.05 -31.64 -7.57
C GLU A 119 -9.16 -31.51 -8.63
N PHE A 120 -10.40 -31.28 -8.19
CA PHE A 120 -11.47 -30.88 -9.11
C PHE A 120 -12.10 -29.57 -8.62
N ARG A 121 -11.34 -28.48 -8.80
CA ARG A 121 -11.82 -27.09 -8.79
C ARG A 121 -12.23 -26.48 -7.44
N PHE A 122 -12.52 -27.29 -6.42
CA PHE A 122 -12.73 -26.93 -5.01
C PHE A 122 -12.36 -28.15 -4.14
N GLY A 123 -11.14 -28.19 -3.60
CA GLY A 123 -10.69 -29.31 -2.76
C GLY A 123 -11.59 -29.56 -1.54
N PRO A 124 -11.46 -30.71 -0.86
CA PRO A 124 -12.44 -31.24 0.11
C PRO A 124 -12.63 -30.42 1.40
N GLY A 125 -11.97 -29.27 1.56
CA GLY A 125 -11.97 -28.48 2.80
C GLY A 125 -13.01 -27.35 2.90
N GLY A 126 -13.60 -26.88 1.79
CA GLY A 126 -14.47 -25.68 1.83
C GLY A 126 -15.62 -25.69 0.82
N THR A 127 -16.79 -25.21 1.25
CA THR A 127 -17.94 -25.02 0.35
C THR A 127 -17.64 -23.92 -0.69
N LYS A 128 -18.33 -23.96 -1.84
CA LYS A 128 -18.21 -22.89 -2.86
C LYS A 128 -18.43 -21.49 -2.26
N ALA A 129 -19.38 -21.37 -1.33
CA ALA A 129 -19.66 -20.14 -0.61
C ALA A 129 -18.45 -19.65 0.21
N LEU A 130 -17.78 -20.53 0.95
CA LEU A 130 -16.59 -20.20 1.73
C LEU A 130 -15.42 -19.74 0.85
N SER A 131 -15.29 -20.34 -0.33
CA SER A 131 -14.26 -19.97 -1.31
C SER A 131 -14.50 -18.57 -1.88
N TYR A 132 -15.73 -18.25 -2.29
CA TYR A 132 -16.07 -16.90 -2.75
C TYR A 132 -15.93 -15.86 -1.63
N PHE A 133 -16.38 -16.19 -0.42
CA PHE A 133 -16.18 -15.34 0.75
C PHE A 133 -14.69 -15.04 0.98
N THR A 134 -13.83 -16.06 0.92
CA THR A 134 -12.39 -15.90 1.10
C THR A 134 -11.79 -14.97 0.04
N LEU A 135 -12.13 -15.16 -1.23
CA LEU A 135 -11.66 -14.31 -2.32
C LEU A 135 -12.08 -12.86 -2.14
N VAL A 136 -13.35 -12.62 -1.84
CA VAL A 136 -13.89 -11.26 -1.62
C VAL A 136 -13.26 -10.63 -0.39
N ALA A 137 -13.13 -11.37 0.71
CA ALA A 137 -12.52 -10.87 1.94
C ALA A 137 -11.04 -10.51 1.73
N LEU A 138 -10.25 -11.37 1.07
CA LEU A 138 -8.86 -11.07 0.73
C LEU A 138 -8.75 -9.88 -0.21
N PHE A 139 -9.63 -9.78 -1.21
CA PHE A 139 -9.67 -8.64 -2.12
C PHE A 139 -9.97 -7.33 -1.39
N LEU A 140 -10.97 -7.31 -0.51
CA LEU A 140 -11.36 -6.11 0.23
C LEU A 140 -10.33 -5.71 1.28
N LEU A 141 -9.75 -6.68 2.00
CA LEU A 141 -8.70 -6.40 2.98
C LEU A 141 -7.41 -5.93 2.31
N ASN A 142 -7.05 -6.52 1.17
CA ASN A 142 -5.91 -6.04 0.40
C ASN A 142 -6.17 -4.61 -0.11
N ALA A 143 -7.31 -4.34 -0.74
CA ALA A 143 -7.65 -2.98 -1.17
C ALA A 143 -7.61 -2.01 0.02
N GLY A 144 -8.19 -2.42 1.15
CA GLY A 144 -8.15 -1.68 2.42
C GLY A 144 -6.72 -1.39 2.89
N LEU A 145 -5.79 -2.34 2.77
CA LEU A 145 -4.38 -2.15 3.12
C LEU A 145 -3.70 -1.06 2.28
N PHE A 146 -4.06 -0.93 1.01
CA PHE A 146 -3.52 0.09 0.10
C PHE A 146 -4.20 1.46 0.21
N VAL A 147 -5.43 1.54 0.75
CA VAL A 147 -6.16 2.81 0.93
C VAL A 147 -5.36 3.85 1.74
N PRO A 148 -4.81 3.54 2.93
CA PRO A 148 -4.01 4.49 3.69
C PRO A 148 -2.75 4.97 2.97
N LEU A 149 -2.12 4.11 2.16
CA LEU A 149 -0.96 4.50 1.36
C LEU A 149 -1.37 5.46 0.25
N GLY A 150 -2.47 5.15 -0.46
CA GLY A 150 -3.03 6.01 -1.51
C GLY A 150 -3.47 7.38 -1.00
N GLU A 151 -4.09 7.45 0.18
CA GLU A 151 -4.45 8.73 0.82
C GLU A 151 -3.19 9.57 1.06
N GLN A 152 -2.14 8.99 1.65
CA GLN A 152 -0.93 9.76 1.97
C GLN A 152 -0.14 10.18 0.74
N ILE A 153 -0.08 9.33 -0.30
CA ILE A 153 0.48 9.68 -1.61
C ILE A 153 -0.29 10.88 -2.17
N GLY A 154 -1.63 10.82 -2.18
CA GLY A 154 -2.49 11.92 -2.63
C GLY A 154 -2.28 13.21 -1.84
N VAL A 155 -2.10 13.14 -0.52
CA VAL A 155 -1.77 14.31 0.32
C VAL A 155 -0.46 14.96 -0.14
N GLN A 156 0.57 14.18 -0.44
CA GLN A 156 1.84 14.74 -0.91
C GLN A 156 1.74 15.31 -2.34
N PHE A 157 0.94 14.70 -3.21
CA PHE A 157 0.64 15.24 -4.54
C PHE A 157 0.01 16.64 -4.49
N GLN A 158 -0.83 16.93 -3.48
CA GLN A 158 -1.41 18.26 -3.28
C GLN A 158 -0.40 19.30 -2.74
N ARG A 159 0.73 18.85 -2.18
CA ARG A 159 1.77 19.72 -1.58
C ARG A 159 2.90 20.08 -2.55
N LEU A 160 2.95 19.43 -3.71
CA LEU A 160 3.99 19.62 -4.72
C LEU A 160 3.37 20.09 -6.05
N PRO A 161 4.13 20.81 -6.90
CA PRO A 161 3.73 21.02 -8.29
C PRO A 161 3.55 19.67 -9.01
N SER A 162 2.52 19.56 -9.86
CA SER A 162 2.08 18.30 -10.49
C SER A 162 3.21 17.52 -11.16
N LEU A 163 4.05 18.19 -11.95
CA LEU A 163 5.17 17.54 -12.65
C LEU A 163 6.21 16.98 -11.66
N ARG A 164 6.54 17.73 -10.60
CA ARG A 164 7.50 17.29 -9.58
C ARG A 164 6.95 16.12 -8.78
N ALA A 165 5.69 16.19 -8.39
CA ALA A 165 5.02 15.09 -7.69
C ALA A 165 5.08 13.80 -8.53
N TYR A 166 4.73 13.89 -9.81
CA TYR A 166 4.80 12.77 -10.74
C TYR A 166 6.22 12.20 -10.89
N THR A 167 7.26 13.05 -10.97
CA THR A 167 8.65 12.56 -11.03
C THR A 167 9.04 11.77 -9.78
N TRP A 168 8.70 12.25 -8.59
CA TRP A 168 9.02 11.56 -7.33
C TRP A 168 8.23 10.27 -7.14
N ASP A 169 6.97 10.27 -7.56
CA ASP A 169 6.11 9.08 -7.56
C ASP A 169 6.63 8.00 -8.54
N LEU A 170 6.96 8.39 -9.77
CA LEU A 170 7.49 7.49 -10.80
C LEU A 170 8.88 6.93 -10.41
N THR A 171 9.75 7.77 -9.86
CA THR A 171 11.09 7.32 -9.43
C THR A 171 11.00 6.42 -8.21
N GLY A 172 10.12 6.73 -7.25
CA GLY A 172 9.88 5.89 -6.08
C GLY A 172 9.32 4.52 -6.46
N SER A 173 8.31 4.48 -7.32
CA SER A 173 7.72 3.24 -7.82
C SER A 173 8.73 2.41 -8.64
N LEU A 174 9.48 3.03 -9.56
CA LEU A 174 10.52 2.33 -10.33
C LEU A 174 11.60 1.73 -9.43
N ALA A 175 12.06 2.48 -8.42
CA ALA A 175 13.00 1.99 -7.43
C ALA A 175 12.40 0.84 -6.61
N GLY A 176 11.12 0.92 -6.24
CA GLY A 176 10.37 -0.14 -5.56
C GLY A 176 10.38 -1.45 -6.36
N THR A 177 10.07 -1.38 -7.65
CA THR A 177 10.14 -2.55 -8.56
C THR A 177 11.54 -3.13 -8.64
N ALA A 178 12.55 -2.28 -8.86
CA ALA A 178 13.93 -2.73 -9.04
C ALA A 178 14.47 -3.39 -7.77
N VAL A 179 14.27 -2.76 -6.62
CA VAL A 179 14.69 -3.31 -5.32
C VAL A 179 13.92 -4.58 -4.98
N PHE A 180 12.61 -4.65 -5.27
CA PHE A 180 11.85 -5.88 -5.10
C PHE A 180 12.37 -7.00 -6.01
N GLY A 181 12.67 -6.70 -7.27
CA GLY A 181 13.24 -7.67 -8.21
C GLY A 181 14.57 -8.23 -7.71
N LEU A 182 15.47 -7.36 -7.23
CA LEU A 182 16.74 -7.78 -6.64
C LEU A 182 16.54 -8.59 -5.36
N PHE A 183 15.66 -8.13 -4.46
CA PHE A 183 15.28 -8.83 -3.24
C PHE A 183 14.71 -10.22 -3.52
N SER A 184 13.85 -10.32 -4.52
CA SER A 184 13.24 -11.57 -4.95
C SER A 184 14.26 -12.54 -5.56
N PHE A 185 15.21 -12.03 -6.34
CA PHE A 185 16.30 -12.79 -6.93
C PHE A 185 17.29 -13.33 -5.87
N LEU A 186 17.57 -12.53 -4.85
CA LEU A 186 18.55 -12.83 -3.78
C LEU A 186 17.98 -13.63 -2.60
N HIS A 187 16.86 -14.35 -2.76
CA HIS A 187 16.07 -15.04 -1.71
C HIS A 187 14.92 -14.20 -1.16
N PHE A 188 13.74 -14.41 -1.75
CA PHE A 188 12.49 -13.87 -1.27
C PHE A 188 12.11 -14.42 0.12
N SER A 189 11.76 -13.52 1.05
CA SER A 189 11.18 -13.86 2.35
C SER A 189 10.01 -12.92 2.66
N PRO A 190 8.76 -13.41 2.82
CA PRO A 190 7.62 -12.56 3.17
C PRO A 190 7.88 -11.74 4.45
N ALA A 191 8.47 -12.37 5.48
CA ALA A 191 8.78 -11.70 6.73
C ALA A 191 9.77 -10.54 6.54
N ALA A 192 10.84 -10.75 5.78
CA ALA A 192 11.80 -9.69 5.50
C ALA A 192 11.17 -8.55 4.67
N GLY A 193 10.33 -8.88 3.69
CA GLY A 193 9.61 -7.86 2.91
C GLY A 193 8.64 -7.04 3.76
N PHE A 194 7.89 -7.66 4.67
CA PHE A 194 7.06 -6.93 5.62
C PHE A 194 7.89 -6.07 6.58
N ALA A 195 9.05 -6.54 7.04
CA ALA A 195 9.94 -5.72 7.86
C ALA A 195 10.38 -4.44 7.13
N VAL A 196 10.72 -4.55 5.84
CA VAL A 196 11.04 -3.38 4.98
C VAL A 196 9.84 -2.44 4.89
N VAL A 197 8.65 -2.93 4.55
CA VAL A 197 7.44 -2.11 4.44
C VAL A 197 7.10 -1.42 5.77
N ILE A 198 7.14 -2.15 6.89
CA ILE A 198 6.90 -1.61 8.22
C ILE A 198 7.93 -0.51 8.54
N ALA A 199 9.21 -0.74 8.29
CA ALA A 199 10.25 0.25 8.52
C ALA A 199 10.03 1.53 7.70
N LEU A 200 9.67 1.40 6.43
CA LEU A 200 9.37 2.54 5.54
C LEU A 200 8.12 3.31 5.98
N VAL A 201 7.06 2.59 6.36
CA VAL A 201 5.82 3.20 6.87
C VAL A 201 6.07 3.91 8.19
N LEU A 202 6.83 3.31 9.11
CA LEU A 202 7.23 3.95 10.37
C LEU A 202 8.06 5.21 10.11
N PHE A 203 9.04 5.13 9.20
CA PHE A 203 9.84 6.28 8.80
C PHE A 203 8.99 7.40 8.19
N ALA A 204 8.01 7.06 7.33
CA ALA A 204 7.07 8.03 6.78
C ALA A 204 6.08 8.58 7.84
N SER A 205 5.80 7.82 8.91
CA SER A 205 4.90 8.23 9.99
C SER A 205 5.52 9.17 11.02
N ARG A 206 6.85 9.22 11.11
CA ARG A 206 7.66 10.06 12.04
C ARG A 206 7.09 10.24 13.44
N GLY A 207 6.66 9.15 14.07
CA GLY A 207 6.26 9.16 15.49
C GLY A 207 4.84 9.63 15.78
N ALA A 208 4.01 9.91 14.76
CA ALA A 208 2.58 10.15 14.95
C ALA A 208 1.80 8.89 15.39
N LEU A 209 2.45 7.73 15.36
CA LEU A 209 1.89 6.44 15.74
C LEU A 209 2.18 6.17 17.22
N ARG A 210 1.10 6.06 18.01
CA ARG A 210 1.12 5.68 19.43
C ARG A 210 1.74 4.29 19.61
N GLY A 211 2.27 3.99 20.81
CA GLY A 211 2.93 2.71 21.11
C GLY A 211 2.12 1.45 20.76
N TRP A 212 0.78 1.50 20.76
CA TRP A 212 -0.06 0.38 20.32
C TRP A 212 0.14 0.01 18.84
N ALA A 213 0.50 0.95 17.97
CA ALA A 213 0.74 0.67 16.55
C ALA A 213 2.02 -0.16 16.37
N LEU A 214 3.05 0.10 17.17
CA LEU A 214 4.26 -0.72 17.19
C LEU A 214 3.95 -2.15 17.61
N LEU A 215 3.12 -2.33 18.64
CA LEU A 215 2.68 -3.67 19.06
C LEU A 215 1.96 -4.41 17.92
N LEU A 216 1.05 -3.74 17.19
CA LEU A 216 0.37 -4.37 16.05
C LEU A 216 1.32 -4.73 14.92
N TYR A 217 2.30 -3.88 14.61
CA TYR A 217 3.34 -4.23 13.63
C TYR A 217 4.17 -5.43 14.06
N LEU A 218 4.55 -5.49 15.35
CA LEU A 218 5.26 -6.62 15.91
C LEU A 218 4.42 -7.90 15.85
N VAL A 219 3.12 -7.82 16.15
CA VAL A 219 2.20 -8.95 16.04
C VAL A 219 2.09 -9.44 14.59
N ALA A 220 1.89 -8.53 13.63
CA ALA A 220 1.84 -8.89 12.21
C ALA A 220 3.15 -9.53 11.74
N PHE A 221 4.29 -8.94 12.08
CA PHE A 221 5.61 -9.47 11.75
C PHE A 221 5.85 -10.85 12.37
N ALA A 222 5.57 -11.01 13.67
CA ALA A 222 5.73 -12.28 14.37
C ALA A 222 4.84 -13.38 13.78
N ALA A 223 3.61 -13.05 13.39
CA ALA A 223 2.69 -13.99 12.75
C ALA A 223 3.25 -14.52 11.41
N VAL A 224 3.73 -13.62 10.54
CA VAL A 224 4.34 -13.99 9.25
C VAL A 224 5.65 -14.74 9.44
N PHE A 225 6.49 -14.30 10.38
CA PHE A 225 7.76 -14.95 10.67
C PHE A 225 7.57 -16.38 11.19
N TRP A 226 6.59 -16.57 12.08
CA TRP A 226 6.26 -17.88 12.62
C TRP A 226 5.64 -18.81 11.58
N SER A 227 4.77 -18.29 10.70
CA SER A 227 4.19 -19.10 9.62
C SER A 227 5.25 -19.62 8.66
N GLY A 228 6.24 -18.79 8.30
CA GLY A 228 7.35 -19.18 7.41
C GLY A 228 8.31 -20.22 7.98
N ARG A 229 8.36 -20.42 9.31
CA ARG A 229 9.21 -21.44 9.95
C ARG A 229 8.61 -22.85 9.93
N ARG A 230 7.28 -22.96 9.79
CA ARG A 230 6.60 -24.26 9.90
C ARG A 230 6.84 -25.16 8.69
N GLU A 231 7.13 -24.58 7.52
CA GLU A 231 7.47 -25.31 6.30
C GLU A 231 8.57 -24.54 5.57
N PRO A 232 9.79 -25.10 5.38
CA PRO A 232 10.84 -24.46 4.61
C PRO A 232 10.41 -24.35 3.15
N THR A 233 9.78 -23.22 2.81
CA THR A 233 9.41 -22.87 1.45
C THR A 233 10.62 -22.23 0.77
N TRP A 234 11.23 -22.98 -0.14
CA TRP A 234 12.31 -22.48 -0.97
C TRP A 234 11.71 -21.75 -2.16
N TRP A 235 11.90 -20.43 -2.20
CA TRP A 235 11.47 -19.61 -3.31
C TRP A 235 12.53 -19.66 -4.40
N SER A 236 12.17 -20.20 -5.57
CA SER A 236 13.03 -20.09 -6.75
C SER A 236 13.15 -18.62 -7.18
N PRO A 237 14.33 -18.16 -7.64
CA PRO A 237 14.52 -16.80 -8.15
C PRO A 237 13.44 -16.38 -9.16
#